data_AF-A0ABD2N8I2-F1
#
_entry.id   AF-A0ABD2N8I2-F1
#
_cell.length_a   1.000
_cell.length_b   1.000
_cell.length_c   1.000
_cell.angle_alpha   90.00
_cell.angle_beta   90.00
_cell.angle_gamma   90.00
#
_symmetry.space_group_name_H-M   'P 1'
#
loop_
_entity.id
_entity.type
_entity.pdbx_description
1 polymer ?
#
loop_
_entity_poly.entity_id
_entity_poly.type
_entity_poly.pdbx_seq_one_letter_code
_entity_poly.pdbx_strand_id
1 'polypeptide(L)'
;NPEMGDNVNYQFLRQYFNVNFDLSFGRLQIDVCSKCEEVNIKIKDPHLNDGAKRTATAELLVHKRRANKFYKKLKEIEEKCANDETVLGLSFDYMQYLPLQEIFYYRQLWVYESAFIT
;
A
#
# COMPACT_ATOMS: atom_id res chain seq x y z
N ASN A 1 21.66 10.45 33.70
CA ASN A 1 22.53 9.30 33.38
C ASN A 1 22.76 9.30 31.88
N PRO A 2 23.93 9.73 31.40
CA PRO A 2 24.15 10.12 30.01
C PRO A 2 24.74 8.96 29.19
N GLU A 3 23.94 7.95 28.83
CA GLU A 3 24.35 6.91 27.87
C GLU A 3 23.13 6.34 27.13
N MET A 4 22.50 7.14 26.28
CA MET A 4 21.40 6.67 25.42
C MET A 4 21.63 7.10 23.97
N GLY A 5 22.91 7.17 23.59
CA GLY A 5 23.37 7.82 22.36
C GLY A 5 23.37 6.93 21.12
N ASP A 6 23.52 5.60 21.23
CA ASP A 6 24.01 4.87 20.04
C ASP A 6 23.29 3.60 19.60
N ASN A 7 22.18 3.15 20.20
CA ASN A 7 21.46 1.99 19.61
C ASN A 7 19.94 1.98 19.89
N VAL A 8 19.24 3.07 19.57
CA VAL A 8 17.78 2.99 19.37
C VAL A 8 17.53 2.26 18.05
N ASN A 9 17.55 0.92 18.09
CA ASN A 9 17.24 0.08 16.94
C ASN A 9 15.77 -0.36 16.97
N TYR A 10 15.26 -0.82 15.82
CA TYR A 10 13.86 -1.25 15.67
C TYR A 10 13.46 -2.30 16.71
N GLN A 11 14.36 -3.20 17.06
CA GLN A 11 14.10 -4.27 18.02
C GLN A 11 13.93 -3.72 19.45
N PHE A 12 14.76 -2.75 19.85
CA PHE A 12 14.65 -2.05 21.12
C PHE A 12 13.30 -1.33 21.24
N LEU A 13 12.92 -0.55 20.23
CA LEU A 13 11.63 0.13 20.21
C LEU A 13 10.47 -0.87 20.23
N ARG A 14 10.53 -1.91 19.39
CA ARG A 14 9.51 -2.96 19.34
C ARG A 14 9.32 -3.63 20.70
N GLN A 15 10.40 -3.97 21.39
CA GLN A 15 10.32 -4.58 22.72
C GLN A 15 9.76 -3.60 23.76
N TYR A 16 10.26 -2.36 23.78
CA TYR A 16 9.80 -1.34 24.72
C TYR A 16 8.29 -1.08 24.59
N PHE A 17 7.76 -0.93 23.37
CA PHE A 17 6.33 -0.68 23.17
C PHE A 17 5.44 -1.89 23.41
N ASN A 18 5.88 -3.09 23.04
CA ASN A 18 5.11 -4.31 23.38
C ASN A 18 5.04 -4.52 24.89
N VAL A 19 6.13 -4.30 25.62
CA VAL A 19 6.21 -4.58 27.07
C VAL A 19 5.52 -3.50 27.90
N ASN A 20 5.66 -2.22 27.54
CA ASN A 20 5.19 -1.11 28.37
C ASN A 20 3.79 -0.60 27.98
N PHE A 21 3.35 -0.85 26.74
CA PHE A 21 2.11 -0.28 26.22
C PHE A 21 1.19 -1.31 25.56
N ASP A 22 1.57 -2.60 25.53
CA ASP A 22 0.86 -3.67 24.83
C ASP A 22 0.62 -3.35 23.34
N LEU A 23 1.50 -2.53 22.75
CA LEU A 23 1.45 -2.11 21.36
C LEU A 23 2.34 -2.99 20.51
N SER A 24 1.72 -3.84 19.68
CA SER A 24 2.43 -4.63 18.69
C SER A 24 2.62 -3.85 17.40
N PHE A 25 3.88 -3.71 16.96
CA PHE A 25 4.20 -3.30 15.60
C PHE A 25 3.91 -4.47 14.66
N GLY A 26 2.65 -4.63 14.27
CA GLY A 26 2.28 -5.45 13.12
C GLY A 26 2.75 -4.82 11.82
N ARG A 27 2.72 -5.58 10.71
CA ARG A 27 2.77 -4.93 9.39
C ARG A 27 1.63 -3.91 9.35
N LEU A 28 1.90 -2.71 8.80
CA LEU A 28 0.84 -1.81 8.38
C LEU A 28 -0.21 -2.67 7.65
N GLN A 29 -1.48 -2.55 8.04
CA GLN A 29 -2.55 -3.13 7.25
C GLN A 29 -2.39 -2.51 5.86
N ILE A 30 -1.89 -3.31 4.91
CA ILE A 30 -1.85 -2.91 3.52
C ILE A 30 -3.32 -2.68 3.17
N ASP A 31 -3.65 -1.44 2.80
CA ASP A 31 -4.99 -1.08 2.42
C ASP A 31 -5.47 -2.09 1.38
N VAL A 32 -6.38 -2.97 1.81
CA VAL A 32 -6.95 -3.97 0.91
C VAL A 32 -7.77 -3.16 -0.08
N CYS A 33 -7.48 -3.30 -1.36
CA CYS A 33 -8.21 -2.59 -2.40
C CYS A 33 -9.72 -2.83 -2.20
N SER A 34 -10.46 -1.78 -1.88
CA SER A 34 -11.90 -1.83 -1.58
C SER A 34 -12.69 -2.51 -2.71
N LYS A 35 -12.26 -2.31 -3.96
CA LYS A 35 -12.86 -2.96 -5.12
C LYS A 35 -12.59 -4.46 -5.17
N CYS A 36 -11.38 -4.90 -4.81
CA CYS A 36 -11.07 -6.33 -4.71
C CYS A 36 -11.93 -6.99 -3.64
N GLU A 37 -12.10 -6.35 -2.48
CA GLU A 37 -12.92 -6.87 -1.39
C GLU A 37 -14.39 -6.98 -1.78
N GLU A 38 -14.97 -5.90 -2.33
CA GLU A 38 -16.35 -5.86 -2.81
C GLU A 38 -16.64 -7.01 -3.81
N VAL A 39 -15.76 -7.20 -4.78
CA VAL A 39 -15.94 -8.24 -5.82
C VAL A 39 -15.74 -9.65 -5.25
N ASN A 40 -14.79 -9.84 -4.32
CA ASN A 40 -14.59 -11.12 -3.65
C ASN A 40 -15.81 -11.53 -2.81
N ILE A 41 -16.47 -10.59 -2.15
CA ILE A 41 -17.72 -10.84 -1.41
C ILE A 41 -18.79 -11.35 -2.38
N LYS A 42 -18.98 -10.68 -3.54
CA LYS A 42 -19.95 -11.13 -4.56
C LYS A 42 -19.66 -12.53 -5.10
N ILE A 43 -18.38 -12.86 -5.32
CA ILE A 43 -17.99 -14.19 -5.81
C ILE A 43 -18.35 -15.28 -4.78
N LYS A 44 -18.17 -14.99 -3.49
CA LYS A 44 -18.42 -15.93 -2.38
C LYS A 44 -19.90 -16.04 -1.99
N ASP A 45 -20.76 -15.15 -2.47
CA ASP A 45 -22.19 -15.16 -2.15
C ASP A 45 -22.85 -16.47 -2.62
N PRO A 46 -23.40 -17.29 -1.71
CA PRO A 46 -24.06 -18.54 -2.07
C PRO A 46 -25.35 -18.34 -2.87
N HIS A 47 -25.98 -17.16 -2.80
CA HIS A 47 -27.24 -16.86 -3.48
C HIS A 47 -27.07 -16.32 -4.90
N LEU A 48 -25.83 -16.00 -5.31
CA LEU A 48 -25.55 -15.49 -6.65
C LEU A 48 -25.50 -16.63 -7.69
N ASN A 49 -26.11 -16.41 -8.85
CA ASN A 49 -26.08 -17.38 -9.94
C ASN A 49 -24.67 -17.53 -10.56
N ASP A 50 -24.41 -18.68 -11.19
CA ASP A 50 -23.09 -19.00 -11.75
C ASP A 50 -22.61 -18.02 -12.83
N GLY A 51 -23.54 -17.49 -13.64
CA GLY A 51 -23.23 -16.50 -14.67
C GLY A 51 -22.67 -15.21 -14.06
N ALA A 52 -23.33 -14.70 -13.02
CA ALA A 52 -22.92 -13.52 -12.28
C ALA A 52 -21.58 -13.73 -11.55
N LYS A 53 -21.35 -14.93 -10.99
CA LYS A 53 -20.05 -15.28 -10.38
C LYS A 53 -18.91 -15.27 -11.39
N ARG A 54 -19.14 -15.80 -12.60
CA ARG A 54 -18.14 -15.76 -13.68
C ARG A 54 -17.83 -14.32 -14.11
N THR A 55 -18.85 -13.49 -14.25
CA THR A 55 -18.67 -12.06 -14.57
C THR A 55 -17.86 -11.35 -13.48
N ALA A 56 -18.23 -11.51 -12.21
CA ALA A 56 -17.49 -10.93 -11.08
C ALA A 56 -16.03 -11.41 -11.02
N THR A 57 -15.77 -12.69 -11.33
CA THR A 57 -14.41 -13.24 -11.40
C THR A 57 -13.61 -12.61 -12.55
N ALA A 58 -14.23 -12.42 -13.72
CA ALA A 58 -13.60 -11.75 -14.85
C ALA A 58 -13.28 -10.27 -14.53
N GLU A 59 -14.20 -9.57 -13.86
CA GLU A 59 -13.98 -8.19 -13.39
C GLU A 59 -12.79 -8.11 -12.44
N LEU A 60 -12.70 -9.03 -11.46
CA LEU A 60 -11.56 -9.09 -10.52
C LEU A 60 -10.24 -9.31 -11.26
N LEU A 61 -10.23 -10.21 -12.26
CA LEU A 61 -9.04 -10.50 -13.06
C LEU A 61 -8.59 -9.26 -13.85
N VAL A 62 -9.53 -8.56 -14.50
CA VAL A 62 -9.24 -7.33 -15.26
C VAL A 62 -8.72 -6.25 -14.33
N HIS A 63 -9.34 -6.06 -13.17
CA HIS A 63 -8.91 -5.09 -12.17
C HIS A 63 -7.46 -5.34 -11.71
N LYS A 64 -7.13 -6.58 -11.32
CA LYS A 64 -5.76 -6.96 -10.94
C LYS A 64 -4.76 -6.76 -12.08
N ARG A 65 -5.14 -7.10 -13.32
CA ARG A 65 -4.29 -6.88 -14.50
C ARG A 65 -4.00 -5.40 -14.74
N ARG A 66 -4.99 -4.52 -14.54
CA ARG A 66 -4.83 -3.07 -14.66
C ARG A 66 -3.89 -2.52 -13.60
N ALA A 67 -4.08 -2.91 -12.34
CA ALA A 67 -3.18 -2.53 -11.24
C ALA A 67 -1.74 -2.99 -11.50
N ASN A 68 -1.55 -4.23 -11.97
CA ASN A 68 -0.23 -4.76 -12.30
C ASN A 68 0.46 -4.05 -13.48
N LYS A 69 -0.27 -3.30 -14.33
CA LYS A 69 0.35 -2.57 -15.44
C LYS A 69 1.31 -1.50 -14.93
N PHE A 70 0.97 -0.84 -13.83
CA PHE A 70 1.84 0.15 -13.19
C PHE A 70 3.13 -0.49 -12.70
N TYR A 71 3.04 -1.55 -11.89
CA TYR A 71 4.22 -2.25 -11.37
C TYR A 71 5.10 -2.87 -12.46
N LYS A 72 4.50 -3.38 -13.54
CA LYS A 72 5.27 -3.81 -14.72
C LYS A 72 6.05 -2.65 -15.33
N LYS A 73 5.41 -1.49 -15.46
CA LYS A 73 6.06 -0.31 -16.03
C LYS A 73 7.16 0.24 -15.13
N LEU A 74 6.95 0.22 -13.81
CA LEU A 74 7.94 0.58 -12.81
C LEU A 74 9.20 -0.28 -13.01
N LYS A 75 9.03 -1.61 -13.08
CA LYS A 75 10.14 -2.54 -13.31
C LYS A 75 10.86 -2.33 -14.65
N GLU A 76 10.12 -2.06 -15.72
CA GLU A 76 10.73 -1.69 -17.01
C GLU A 76 11.58 -0.41 -16.94
N ILE A 77 11.18 0.56 -16.11
CA ILE A 77 11.91 1.81 -15.92
C ILE A 77 13.14 1.57 -15.03
N GLU A 78 13.02 0.79 -13.96
CA GLU A 78 14.14 0.35 -13.12
C GLU A 78 15.25 -0.30 -13.97
N GLU A 79 14.86 -1.24 -14.85
CA GLU A 79 15.80 -1.90 -15.76
C GLU A 79 16.44 -0.91 -16.74
N LYS A 80 15.76 0.17 -17.13
CA LYS A 80 16.33 1.20 -18.01
C LYS A 80 17.31 2.11 -17.26
N CYS A 81 16.94 2.58 -16.08
CA CYS A 81 17.81 3.39 -15.24
C CYS A 81 19.10 2.66 -14.88
N ALA A 82 19.02 1.35 -14.64
CA ALA A 82 20.20 0.52 -14.37
C ALA A 82 21.17 0.38 -15.57
N ASN A 83 20.68 0.56 -16.80
CA ASN A 83 21.47 0.39 -18.03
C ASN A 83 21.85 1.71 -18.72
N ASP A 84 21.25 2.83 -18.32
CA ASP A 84 21.45 4.15 -18.92
C ASP A 84 21.48 5.24 -17.84
N GLU A 85 22.68 5.73 -17.54
CA GLU A 85 22.92 6.79 -16.54
C GLU A 85 22.27 8.15 -16.92
N THR A 86 21.78 8.31 -18.15
CA THR A 86 21.08 9.53 -18.58
C THR A 86 19.58 9.51 -18.27
N VAL A 87 19.05 8.38 -17.81
CA VAL A 87 17.61 8.17 -17.57
C VAL A 87 17.33 8.08 -16.07
N LEU A 88 16.48 8.97 -15.56
CA LEU A 88 15.99 8.96 -14.19
C LEU A 88 14.51 8.56 -14.13
N GLY A 89 14.20 7.53 -13.35
CA GLY A 89 12.84 7.09 -13.07
C GLY A 89 12.26 7.80 -11.85
N LEU A 90 11.18 8.55 -12.03
CA LEU A 90 10.43 9.17 -10.93
C LEU A 90 9.06 8.53 -10.80
N SER A 91 8.71 8.09 -9.60
CA SER A 91 7.41 7.52 -9.27
C SER A 91 6.86 8.21 -8.03
N PHE A 92 5.58 8.57 -8.07
CA PHE A 92 4.89 9.22 -6.97
C PHE A 92 3.69 8.36 -6.60
N ASP A 93 3.66 7.85 -5.37
CA ASP A 93 2.45 7.24 -4.84
C ASP A 93 1.55 8.35 -4.30
N TYR A 94 0.35 8.45 -4.84
CA TYR A 94 -0.65 9.40 -4.38
C TYR A 94 -1.61 8.64 -3.48
N MET A 95 -1.22 8.46 -2.21
CA MET A 95 -2.11 7.89 -1.21
C MET A 95 -3.24 8.88 -0.93
N GLN A 96 -4.42 8.60 -1.48
CA GLN A 96 -5.65 9.24 -1.06
C GLN A 96 -5.94 8.79 0.38
N TYR A 97 -5.89 9.71 1.34
CA TYR A 97 -6.45 9.45 2.66
C TYR A 97 -7.91 9.03 2.48
N LEU A 98 -8.30 7.91 3.12
CA LEU A 98 -9.67 7.39 3.20
C LEU A 98 -10.69 8.54 3.38
N PRO A 99 -11.93 8.44 2.86
CA PRO A 99 -12.96 9.45 3.08
C PRO A 99 -13.33 9.51 4.56
N LEU A 100 -12.65 10.39 5.31
CA LEU A 100 -13.09 10.85 6.61
C LEU A 100 -14.34 11.70 6.38
N GLN A 101 -15.45 11.19 6.91
CA GLN A 101 -16.76 11.83 6.87
C GLN A 101 -16.64 13.30 7.32
N GLU A 102 -16.88 14.21 6.37
CA GLU A 102 -17.38 15.60 6.45
C GLU A 102 -16.89 16.58 7.55
N ILE A 103 -15.94 16.23 8.41
CA ILE A 103 -15.61 17.07 9.56
C ILE A 103 -14.09 17.34 9.61
N PHE A 104 -13.77 18.64 9.59
CA PHE A 104 -12.48 19.27 9.92
C PHE A 104 -11.47 19.58 8.79
N TYR A 105 -11.89 20.36 7.80
CA TYR A 105 -11.39 21.69 7.42
C TYR A 105 -9.95 22.22 7.76
N TYR A 106 -8.94 21.46 8.20
CA TYR A 106 -7.70 22.10 8.73
C TYR A 106 -6.30 21.51 8.49
N ARG A 107 -6.07 20.48 7.66
CA ARG A 107 -4.67 20.10 7.29
C ARG A 107 -4.68 19.54 5.86
N GLN A 108 -4.38 20.26 4.78
CA GLN A 108 -3.09 20.92 4.51
C GLN A 108 -1.94 20.23 5.24
N LEU A 109 -1.56 19.04 4.75
CA LEU A 109 -0.24 18.44 4.90
C LEU A 109 -0.20 17.24 3.95
N TRP A 110 0.06 17.55 2.67
CA TRP A 110 0.45 16.57 1.68
C TRP A 110 1.81 16.01 2.11
N VAL A 111 1.84 14.81 2.69
CA VAL A 111 3.10 14.12 2.97
C VAL A 111 3.46 13.36 1.69
N TYR A 112 4.41 13.91 0.95
CA TYR A 112 4.99 13.27 -0.23
C TYR A 112 5.87 12.10 0.25
N GLU A 113 5.43 10.87 0.05
CA GLU A 113 6.32 9.72 0.15
C GLU A 113 6.98 9.51 -1.23
N SER A 114 8.17 10.07 -1.40
CA SER A 114 9.00 9.81 -2.59
C SER A 114 9.79 8.53 -2.39
N ALA A 115 9.42 7.45 -3.08
CA ALA A 115 10.31 6.31 -3.24
C ALA A 115 11.34 6.66 -4.33
N PHE A 116 12.56 7.03 -3.93
CA PHE A 116 13.70 7.09 -4.85
C PHE A 116 14.05 5.66 -5.26
N ILE A 117 13.97 5.38 -6.56
CA ILE A 117 14.54 4.15 -7.13
C ILE A 117 15.78 4.58 -7.90
N THR A 118 16.94 4.31 -7.30
CA THR A 118 18.26 4.39 -7.97
C THR A 118 18.49 3.15 -8.80
#